data_AF-A0AAU2HPK7-F1
#
_entry.id   AF-A0AAU2HPK7-F1
#
_cell.length_a   1.000
_cell.length_b   1.000
_cell.length_c   1.000
_cell.angle_alpha   90.00
_cell.angle_beta   90.00
_cell.angle_gamma   90.00
#
_symmetry.space_group_name_H-M   'P 1'
#
loop_
_entity.id
_entity.type
_entity.pdbx_description
1 polymer ?
#
loop_
_entity_poly.entity_id
_entity_poly.type
_entity_poly.pdbx_seq_one_letter_code
_entity_poly.pdbx_strand_id
1 'polypeptide(L)'
;MTAVTDKDRSPSVDAADPEALPIDVEAISDVVTKALAITLSMPDRQEIDLTATQLRGALNLFVTEELGFDEDPVVRQMYRDAYRLTELNARPTAETPQFVAFEYTRELGRLTRRFVSLYRERHPEGTNDG
;
A
#
# COMPACT_ATOMS: atom_id res chain seq x y z
N MET A 1 48.93 -29.37 4.12
CA MET A 1 49.06 -28.56 5.34
C MET A 1 49.18 -27.11 4.90
N THR A 2 48.20 -26.26 5.26
CA THR A 2 48.15 -24.77 5.10
C THR A 2 47.93 -24.27 3.64
N ALA A 3 47.03 -23.33 3.29
CA ALA A 3 46.26 -22.34 4.04
C ALA A 3 44.91 -21.99 3.35
N VAL A 4 44.04 -21.38 4.13
CA VAL A 4 42.71 -20.83 3.88
C VAL A 4 42.73 -19.70 2.84
N THR A 5 41.67 -19.57 2.02
CA THR A 5 41.20 -18.24 1.63
C THR A 5 39.68 -18.19 1.57
N ASP A 6 39.17 -17.46 2.56
CA ASP A 6 37.86 -16.89 2.71
C ASP A 6 37.49 -16.03 1.49
N LYS A 7 36.28 -16.19 0.94
CA LYS A 7 35.43 -15.05 0.59
C LYS A 7 33.99 -15.52 0.40
N ASP A 8 33.32 -15.56 1.53
CA ASP A 8 31.89 -15.31 1.61
C ASP A 8 31.58 -14.01 0.86
N ARG A 9 30.78 -14.10 -0.21
CA ARG A 9 30.14 -12.95 -0.83
C ARG A 9 28.80 -13.39 -1.40
N SER A 10 27.87 -13.58 -0.48
CA SER A 10 26.44 -13.38 -0.77
C SER A 10 26.26 -12.15 -1.66
N PRO A 11 25.53 -12.23 -2.79
CA PRO A 11 25.21 -11.03 -3.54
C PRO A 11 24.30 -10.17 -2.67
N SER A 12 24.82 -9.00 -2.30
CA SER A 12 24.08 -7.94 -1.61
C SER A 12 22.80 -7.65 -2.37
N VAL A 13 21.66 -8.02 -1.79
CA VAL A 13 20.34 -7.56 -2.19
C VAL A 13 20.19 -6.16 -1.59
N ASP A 14 20.83 -5.17 -2.22
CA ASP A 14 20.68 -3.77 -1.81
C ASP A 14 21.15 -2.83 -2.92
N ALA A 15 20.51 -2.99 -4.08
CA ALA A 15 20.44 -1.91 -5.04
C ALA A 15 18.94 -1.61 -5.20
N ALA A 16 18.45 -0.64 -4.42
CA ALA A 16 17.24 0.07 -4.76
C ALA A 16 17.37 0.47 -6.24
N ASP A 17 16.43 -0.01 -7.06
CA ASP A 17 16.43 0.23 -8.49
C ASP A 17 16.29 1.74 -8.73
N PRO A 18 17.33 2.44 -9.23
CA PRO A 18 17.27 3.88 -9.43
C PRO A 18 16.28 4.29 -10.53
N GLU A 19 15.66 3.34 -11.23
CA GLU A 19 14.61 3.55 -12.24
C GLU A 19 13.18 3.32 -11.71
N ALA A 20 13.00 2.90 -10.45
CA ALA A 20 11.67 2.81 -9.86
C ALA A 20 11.05 4.20 -9.75
N LEU A 21 10.08 4.49 -10.61
CA LEU A 21 9.34 5.74 -10.56
C LEU A 21 8.69 5.90 -9.18
N PRO A 22 8.75 7.09 -8.58
CA PRO A 22 8.14 7.32 -7.28
C PRO A 22 6.64 7.01 -7.36
N ILE A 23 6.09 6.47 -6.27
CA ILE A 23 4.65 6.19 -6.16
C ILE A 23 3.86 7.48 -6.43
N ASP A 24 2.89 7.43 -7.34
CA ASP A 24 1.99 8.55 -7.62
C ASP A 24 0.98 8.73 -6.49
N VAL A 25 1.41 9.47 -5.46
CA VAL A 25 0.63 9.69 -4.23
C VAL A 25 -0.62 10.52 -4.49
N GLU A 26 -0.60 11.42 -5.47
CA GLU A 26 -1.77 12.25 -5.80
C GLU A 26 -2.87 11.41 -6.46
N ALA A 27 -2.53 10.59 -7.46
CA ALA A 27 -3.50 9.68 -8.06
C ALA A 27 -4.09 8.69 -7.04
N ILE A 28 -3.26 8.17 -6.13
CA ILE A 28 -3.74 7.30 -5.04
C ILE A 28 -4.65 8.08 -4.08
N SER A 29 -4.32 9.33 -3.76
CA SER A 29 -5.12 10.19 -2.88
C SER A 29 -6.50 10.49 -3.49
N ASP A 30 -6.60 10.62 -4.81
CA ASP A 30 -7.88 10.78 -5.51
C ASP A 30 -8.75 9.53 -5.37
N VAL A 31 -8.17 8.32 -5.55
CA VAL A 31 -8.89 7.05 -5.36
C VAL A 31 -9.35 6.89 -3.90
N VAL A 32 -8.50 7.25 -2.93
CA VAL A 32 -8.85 7.27 -1.51
C VAL A 32 -10.02 8.22 -1.23
N THR A 33 -9.98 9.43 -1.80
CA THR A 33 -11.04 10.43 -1.66
C THR A 33 -12.35 9.90 -2.21
N LYS A 34 -12.31 9.28 -3.39
CA LYS A 34 -13.47 8.62 -4.00
C LYS A 34 -14.03 7.51 -3.11
N ALA A 35 -13.20 6.63 -2.60
CA ALA A 35 -13.63 5.51 -1.76
C ALA A 35 -14.26 5.96 -0.42
N LEU A 36 -13.78 7.07 0.15
CA LEU A 36 -14.21 7.57 1.45
C LEU A 36 -15.30 8.64 1.38
N ALA A 37 -15.63 9.12 0.19
CA ALA A 37 -16.68 10.11 -0.05
C ALA A 37 -18.00 9.72 0.64
N ILE A 38 -18.72 10.73 1.12
CA ILE A 38 -20.10 10.59 1.57
C ILE A 38 -20.96 10.59 0.31
N THR A 39 -21.71 9.52 0.08
CA THR A 39 -22.57 9.37 -1.10
C THR A 39 -24.05 9.40 -0.71
N LEU A 40 -24.89 9.98 -1.57
CA LEU A 40 -26.35 10.02 -1.37
C LEU A 40 -27.01 8.68 -1.72
N SER A 41 -26.35 7.88 -2.56
CA SER A 41 -26.74 6.52 -2.95
C SER A 41 -25.52 5.60 -2.95
N MET A 42 -25.76 4.29 -2.88
CA MET A 42 -24.68 3.30 -2.97
C MET A 42 -24.13 3.28 -4.40
N PRO A 43 -22.79 3.33 -4.59
CA PRO A 43 -22.19 3.18 -5.92
C PRO A 43 -22.47 1.80 -6.52
N ASP A 44 -22.44 1.69 -7.84
CA ASP A 44 -22.66 0.42 -8.53
C ASP A 44 -21.58 -0.62 -8.21
N ARG A 45 -21.94 -1.91 -8.27
CA ARG A 45 -21.02 -3.00 -7.93
C ARG A 45 -19.70 -2.94 -8.72
N GLN A 46 -19.78 -2.60 -10.02
CA GLN A 46 -18.62 -2.47 -10.89
C GLN A 46 -17.67 -1.34 -10.46
N GLU A 47 -18.22 -0.20 -10.04
CA GLU A 47 -17.43 0.94 -9.55
C GLU A 47 -16.74 0.61 -8.22
N ILE A 48 -17.44 -0.09 -7.34
CA ILE A 48 -16.88 -0.59 -6.07
C ILE A 48 -15.69 -1.52 -6.36
N ASP A 49 -15.83 -2.48 -7.27
CA ASP A 49 -14.77 -3.44 -7.59
C ASP A 49 -13.55 -2.82 -8.27
N LEU A 50 -13.78 -1.83 -9.14
CA LEU A 50 -12.70 -1.07 -9.74
C LEU A 50 -11.92 -0.29 -8.68
N THR A 51 -12.63 0.43 -7.81
CA THR A 51 -12.02 1.22 -6.73
C THR A 51 -11.26 0.32 -5.75
N ALA A 52 -11.83 -0.84 -5.37
CA ALA A 52 -11.16 -1.83 -4.53
C ALA A 52 -9.87 -2.34 -5.19
N THR A 53 -9.89 -2.59 -6.49
CA THR A 53 -8.70 -3.06 -7.22
C THR A 53 -7.59 -2.02 -7.26
N GLN A 54 -7.94 -0.75 -7.50
CA GLN A 54 -6.98 0.35 -7.45
C GLN A 54 -6.34 0.49 -6.05
N LEU A 55 -7.16 0.45 -4.99
CA LEU A 55 -6.67 0.56 -3.61
C LEU A 55 -5.79 -0.63 -3.19
N ARG A 56 -6.15 -1.87 -3.57
CA ARG A 56 -5.27 -3.03 -3.31
C ARG A 56 -3.95 -2.90 -4.05
N GLY A 57 -3.97 -2.41 -5.29
CA GLY A 57 -2.75 -2.11 -6.05
C GLY A 57 -1.87 -1.10 -5.32
N ALA A 58 -2.46 0.01 -4.85
CA ALA A 58 -1.77 1.02 -4.07
C ALA A 58 -1.17 0.46 -2.76
N LEU A 59 -1.93 -0.34 -2.01
CA LEU A 59 -1.41 -1.00 -0.79
C LEU A 59 -0.24 -1.92 -1.11
N ASN A 60 -0.32 -2.70 -2.20
CA ASN A 60 0.77 -3.57 -2.61
C ASN A 60 2.05 -2.77 -2.95
N LEU A 61 1.91 -1.58 -3.55
CA LEU A 61 3.04 -0.69 -3.79
C LEU A 61 3.63 -0.17 -2.47
N PHE A 62 2.79 0.29 -1.53
CA PHE A 62 3.30 0.81 -0.25
C PHE A 62 3.98 -0.26 0.61
N VAL A 63 3.50 -1.51 0.60
CA VAL A 63 4.15 -2.57 1.40
C VAL A 63 5.45 -3.06 0.79
N THR A 64 5.75 -2.73 -0.48
CA THR A 64 7.08 -2.95 -1.07
C THR A 64 8.06 -1.84 -0.74
N GLU A 65 7.57 -0.68 -0.28
CA GLU A 65 8.43 0.40 0.22
C GLU A 65 8.96 0.09 1.62
N GLU A 66 10.18 0.55 1.90
CA GLU A 66 10.82 0.43 3.21
C GLU A 66 10.37 1.55 4.16
N LEU A 67 9.09 1.53 4.56
CA LEU A 67 8.50 2.61 5.38
C LEU A 67 8.71 2.46 6.90
N GLY A 68 9.76 1.73 7.31
CA GLY A 68 10.09 1.55 8.73
C GLY A 68 9.27 0.47 9.45
N PHE A 69 8.92 -0.61 8.76
CA PHE A 69 8.18 -1.76 9.33
C PHE A 69 8.80 -2.33 10.62
N ASP A 70 10.13 -2.40 10.69
CA ASP A 70 10.84 -2.95 11.85
C ASP A 70 11.01 -1.95 12.99
N GLU A 71 10.85 -0.65 12.72
CA GLU A 71 11.15 0.46 13.63
C GLU A 71 9.96 0.82 14.53
N ASP A 72 8.75 0.83 13.97
CA ASP A 72 7.56 1.31 14.67
C ASP A 72 6.47 0.21 14.75
N PRO A 73 6.04 -0.20 15.96
CA PRO A 73 4.99 -1.20 16.11
C PRO A 73 3.64 -0.80 15.49
N VAL A 74 3.34 0.50 15.37
CA VAL A 74 2.15 1.01 14.69
C VAL A 74 2.26 0.78 13.19
N VAL A 75 3.41 1.10 12.59
CA VAL A 75 3.68 0.81 11.17
C VAL A 75 3.62 -0.69 10.92
N ARG A 76 4.22 -1.50 11.80
CA ARG A 76 4.14 -2.96 11.71
C ARG A 76 2.71 -3.48 11.69
N GLN A 77 1.82 -2.90 12.50
CA GLN A 77 0.40 -3.25 12.49
C GLN A 77 -0.27 -2.86 11.17
N MET A 78 0.07 -1.69 10.59
CA MET A 78 -0.45 -1.29 9.28
C MET A 78 -0.09 -2.28 8.17
N TYR A 79 1.15 -2.79 8.14
CA TYR A 79 1.56 -3.83 7.18
C TYR A 79 0.78 -5.13 7.38
N ARG A 80 0.58 -5.56 8.62
CA ARG A 80 -0.25 -6.75 8.92
C ARG A 80 -1.68 -6.58 8.44
N ASP A 81 -2.27 -5.40 8.66
CA ASP A 81 -3.60 -5.09 8.19
C ASP A 81 -3.67 -5.08 6.65
N ALA A 82 -2.61 -4.59 5.98
CA ALA A 82 -2.50 -4.59 4.52
C ALA A 82 -2.42 -6.01 3.96
N TYR A 83 -1.62 -6.89 4.55
CA TYR A 83 -1.57 -8.30 4.15
C TYR A 83 -2.93 -8.98 4.34
N ARG A 84 -3.56 -8.81 5.50
CA ARG A 84 -4.89 -9.36 5.78
C ARG A 84 -5.94 -8.91 4.75
N LEU A 85 -5.94 -7.63 4.37
CA LEU A 85 -6.93 -7.09 3.44
C LEU A 85 -6.66 -7.44 1.97
N THR A 86 -5.40 -7.70 1.60
CA THR A 86 -5.02 -8.05 0.22
C THR A 86 -5.01 -9.55 -0.04
N GLU A 87 -5.04 -10.39 1.01
CA GLU A 87 -5.22 -11.84 0.92
C GLU A 87 -6.40 -12.22 0.05
N LEU A 88 -6.25 -13.30 -0.73
CA LEU A 88 -7.27 -13.75 -1.68
C LEU A 88 -8.62 -14.06 -1.00
N ASN A 89 -8.58 -14.65 0.19
CA ASN A 89 -9.77 -15.05 0.93
C ASN A 89 -10.52 -13.87 1.57
N ALA A 90 -9.86 -12.73 1.72
CA ALA A 90 -10.48 -11.50 2.23
C ALA A 90 -11.23 -10.72 1.15
N ARG A 91 -11.03 -11.05 -0.14
CA ARG A 91 -11.58 -10.29 -1.26
C ARG A 91 -13.07 -10.62 -1.46
N PRO A 92 -13.91 -9.59 -1.65
CA PRO A 92 -15.26 -9.78 -2.18
C PRO A 92 -15.23 -10.55 -3.51
N THR A 93 -16.20 -11.45 -3.69
CA THR A 93 -16.45 -12.17 -4.93
C THR A 93 -17.69 -11.61 -5.63
N ALA A 94 -18.06 -12.16 -6.78
CA ALA A 94 -19.30 -11.80 -7.48
C ALA A 94 -20.55 -12.06 -6.63
N GLU A 95 -20.50 -13.05 -5.74
CA GLU A 95 -21.60 -13.42 -4.83
C GLU A 95 -21.64 -12.55 -3.56
N THR A 96 -20.60 -11.76 -3.31
CA THR A 96 -20.55 -10.90 -2.12
C THR A 96 -21.56 -9.77 -2.23
N PRO A 97 -22.44 -9.57 -1.22
CA PRO A 97 -23.40 -8.47 -1.24
C PRO A 97 -22.72 -7.11 -1.48
N GLN A 98 -23.34 -6.26 -2.29
CA GLN A 98 -22.78 -4.98 -2.71
C GLN A 98 -22.37 -4.09 -1.53
N PHE A 99 -23.18 -4.02 -0.47
CA PHE A 99 -22.84 -3.30 0.76
C PHE A 99 -21.56 -3.83 1.43
N VAL A 100 -21.38 -5.14 1.49
CA VAL A 100 -20.20 -5.77 2.12
C VAL A 100 -18.95 -5.43 1.31
N ALA A 101 -19.04 -5.47 -0.02
CA ALA A 101 -17.93 -5.08 -0.87
C ALA A 101 -17.62 -3.58 -0.81
N PHE A 102 -18.64 -2.75 -0.63
CA PHE A 102 -18.47 -1.32 -0.42
C PHE A 102 -17.73 -1.04 0.90
N GLU A 103 -18.12 -1.67 2.01
CA GLU A 103 -17.42 -1.52 3.29
C GLU A 103 -15.98 -2.02 3.24
N TYR A 104 -15.72 -3.16 2.57
CA TYR A 104 -14.36 -3.62 2.30
C TYR A 104 -13.53 -2.56 1.55
N THR A 105 -14.12 -1.92 0.53
CA THR A 105 -13.47 -0.85 -0.24
C THR A 105 -13.18 0.37 0.64
N ARG A 106 -14.07 0.71 1.58
CA ARG A 106 -13.84 1.80 2.54
C ARG A 106 -12.74 1.44 3.54
N GLU A 107 -12.65 0.19 3.99
CA GLU A 107 -11.56 -0.29 4.86
C GLU A 107 -10.21 -0.18 4.15
N LEU A 108 -10.12 -0.64 2.89
CA LEU A 108 -8.95 -0.42 2.03
C LEU A 108 -8.60 1.07 1.92
N GLY A 109 -9.60 1.94 1.69
CA GLY A 109 -9.40 3.38 1.55
C GLY A 109 -8.84 4.02 2.82
N ARG A 110 -9.35 3.63 3.99
CA ARG A 110 -8.85 4.12 5.29
C ARG A 110 -7.40 3.70 5.53
N LEU A 111 -7.05 2.45 5.23
CA LEU A 111 -5.68 1.96 5.42
C LEU A 111 -4.73 2.62 4.42
N THR A 112 -5.11 2.71 3.14
CA THR A 112 -4.33 3.37 2.08
C THR A 112 -4.05 4.83 2.44
N ARG A 113 -5.03 5.55 3.00
CA ARG A 113 -4.83 6.93 3.48
C ARG A 113 -3.72 7.04 4.52
N ARG A 114 -3.62 6.06 5.44
CA ARG A 114 -2.56 6.05 6.46
C ARG A 114 -1.20 5.79 5.83
N PHE A 115 -1.12 4.90 4.85
CA PHE A 115 0.11 4.67 4.10
C PHE A 115 0.54 5.89 3.27
N VAL A 116 -0.41 6.62 2.66
CA VAL A 116 -0.13 7.90 2.00
C VAL A 116 0.51 8.90 2.97
N SER A 117 -0.05 9.06 4.17
CA SER A 117 0.52 9.93 5.20
C SER A 117 1.93 9.49 5.59
N LEU A 118 2.11 8.20 5.88
CA LEU A 118 3.41 7.63 6.25
C LEU A 118 4.45 7.80 5.13
N TYR A 119 4.07 7.56 3.88
CA TYR A 119 4.96 7.70 2.73
C TYR A 119 5.44 9.15 2.58
N ARG A 120 4.55 10.14 2.71
CA ARG A 120 4.89 11.58 2.68
C ARG A 120 5.79 11.99 3.86
N GLU A 121 5.57 11.44 5.04
CA GLU A 121 6.42 11.69 6.22
C GLU A 121 7.86 11.17 6.01
N ARG A 122 8.00 10.03 5.31
CA ARG A 122 9.31 9.41 5.02
C ARG A 122 9.98 9.96 3.77
N HIS A 123 9.21 10.55 2.87
CA HIS A 123 9.67 11.24 1.66
C HIS A 123 9.19 12.69 1.68
N PRO A 124 9.73 13.55 2.57
CA PRO A 124 9.45 14.96 2.50
C PRO A 124 9.88 15.45 1.13
N GLU A 125 8.92 15.93 0.33
CA GLU A 125 9.24 16.66 -0.89
C GLU A 125 10.30 17.69 -0.52
N GLY A 126 11.42 17.70 -1.24
CA GLY A 126 12.51 18.62 -0.95
C GLY A 126 11.94 20.03 -0.94
N THR A 127 11.76 20.58 0.27
CA THR A 127 11.43 21.98 0.49
C THR A 127 12.52 22.77 -0.21
N ASN A 128 12.21 23.28 -1.39
CA ASN A 128 12.98 24.33 -2.04
C ASN A 128 12.75 25.59 -1.19
N ASP A 129 13.53 25.72 -0.12
CA ASP A 129 13.76 27.01 0.54
C ASP A 129 14.63 27.84 -0.42
N GLY A 130 13.97 28.75 -1.13
CA GLY A 130 14.58 29.87 -1.85
C GLY A 130 14.25 31.19 -1.16
#